data_AF-A0A813Q8X0-F1
#
_entry.id   AF-A0A813Q8X0-F1
#
_cell.length_a   1.000
_cell.length_b   1.000
_cell.length_c   1.000
_cell.angle_alpha   90.00
_cell.angle_beta   90.00
_cell.angle_gamma   90.00
#
_symmetry.space_group_name_H-M   'P 1'
#
loop_
_entity.id
_entity.type
_entity.pdbx_description
1 polymer ?
#
loop_
_entity_poly.entity_id
_entity_poly.type
_entity_poly.pdbx_seq_one_letter_code
_entity_poly.pdbx_strand_id
1 'polypeptide(L)'
;MMYIGYVSNMTSRLSSYTDLFRRGLYDAVRNAFNVLTIDEDFSKKSTEKNAAKLHPHQPKPKQSSTSSSDTKRVKSNLALLCLFNGGILLCGMLCFNYLFLPVFRRLFYALAGLDSSSTSRPLIIIQHILTYTFNSLWLIPAFIISKFVNSYWFRDIADVVFKKLTKNNRPLPALTLARSISDILFSIVMQIFFLIQSTLILLIPIPVLNKIIGNMCLCLLYSFYAFEYAWIYANLSVKQRIERIESSWPYFLGFGLPLTVLSTQFFESAIVNECIFSIVFPFAIVAATSVNFNERIKLQPTQAPIVPLNIFAGCIRLTSRLFDLLKYKRHSSVVTASQ
;
A
#
# COMPACT_ATOMS: atom_id res chain seq x y z
N MET A 1 -6.15 -36.96 -30.07
CA MET A 1 -7.15 -36.39 -29.15
C MET A 1 -6.54 -35.89 -27.82
N MET A 2 -5.70 -36.66 -27.12
CA MET A 2 -5.14 -36.27 -25.81
C MET A 2 -4.28 -34.99 -25.84
N TYR A 3 -3.48 -34.78 -26.90
CA TYR A 3 -2.65 -33.58 -27.08
C TYR A 3 -3.49 -32.29 -27.30
N ILE A 4 -4.59 -32.40 -28.04
CA ILE A 4 -5.52 -31.29 -28.32
C ILE A 4 -6.26 -30.88 -27.03
N GLY A 5 -6.65 -31.85 -26.20
CA GLY A 5 -7.24 -31.59 -24.88
C GLY A 5 -6.27 -30.90 -23.92
N TYR A 6 -4.99 -31.28 -23.93
CA TYR A 6 -3.96 -30.65 -23.10
C TYR A 6 -3.69 -29.19 -23.49
N VAL A 7 -3.54 -28.91 -24.79
CA VAL A 7 -3.33 -27.56 -25.31
C VAL A 7 -4.57 -26.67 -25.07
N SER A 8 -5.78 -27.19 -25.27
CA SER A 8 -7.02 -26.47 -24.96
C SER A 8 -7.16 -26.12 -23.48
N ASN A 9 -6.79 -27.04 -22.59
CA ASN A 9 -6.81 -26.80 -21.14
C ASN A 9 -5.73 -25.78 -20.72
N MET A 10 -4.51 -25.87 -21.27
CA MET A 10 -3.42 -24.95 -20.97
C MET A 10 -3.71 -23.52 -21.44
N THR A 11 -4.28 -23.38 -22.64
CA THR A 11 -4.69 -22.07 -23.19
C THR A 11 -5.84 -21.45 -22.40
N SER A 12 -6.85 -22.24 -22.00
CA SER A 12 -7.92 -21.78 -21.10
C SER A 12 -7.38 -21.31 -19.75
N ARG A 13 -6.46 -22.07 -19.14
CA ARG A 13 -5.81 -21.65 -17.89
C ARG A 13 -5.05 -20.35 -18.08
N LEU A 14 -4.15 -20.26 -19.06
CA LEU A 14 -3.37 -19.05 -19.31
C LEU A 14 -4.26 -17.83 -19.60
N SER A 15 -5.39 -18.03 -20.29
CA SER A 15 -6.40 -17.01 -20.51
C SER A 15 -6.95 -16.43 -19.19
N SER A 16 -7.29 -17.29 -18.21
CA SER A 16 -7.73 -16.83 -16.88
C SER A 16 -6.70 -15.95 -16.17
N TYR A 17 -5.42 -16.38 -16.17
CA TYR A 17 -4.33 -15.63 -15.53
C TYR A 17 -4.10 -14.28 -16.22
N THR A 18 -4.03 -14.27 -17.54
CA THR A 18 -3.75 -13.07 -18.34
C THR A 18 -4.88 -12.06 -18.30
N ASP A 19 -6.13 -12.52 -18.32
CA ASP A 19 -7.31 -11.66 -18.22
C ASP A 19 -7.37 -10.97 -16.85
N LEU A 20 -7.24 -11.71 -15.75
CA LEU A 20 -7.20 -11.12 -14.41
C LEU A 20 -6.04 -10.11 -14.26
N PHE A 21 -4.85 -10.46 -14.74
CA PHE A 21 -3.71 -9.56 -14.74
C PHE A 21 -3.99 -8.26 -15.51
N ARG A 22 -4.56 -8.35 -16.71
CA ARG A 22 -4.92 -7.19 -17.53
C ARG A 22 -5.96 -6.31 -16.84
N ARG A 23 -6.98 -6.90 -16.21
CA ARG A 23 -7.98 -6.16 -15.43
C ARG A 23 -7.34 -5.41 -14.27
N GLY A 24 -6.45 -6.06 -13.53
CA GLY A 24 -5.72 -5.44 -12.41
C GLY A 24 -4.87 -4.26 -12.85
N LEU A 25 -4.08 -4.45 -13.91
CA LEU A 25 -3.25 -3.39 -14.49
C LEU A 25 -4.09 -2.21 -14.99
N TYR A 26 -5.18 -2.52 -15.67
CA TYR A 26 -6.12 -1.52 -16.16
C TYR A 26 -6.74 -0.70 -15.03
N ASP A 27 -7.20 -1.35 -13.97
CA ASP A 27 -7.82 -0.68 -12.83
C ASP A 27 -6.80 0.16 -12.05
N ALA A 28 -5.56 -0.28 -11.89
CA ALA A 28 -4.50 0.51 -11.26
C ALA A 28 -4.23 1.82 -12.00
N VAL A 29 -4.12 1.76 -13.34
CA VAL A 29 -3.82 2.95 -14.15
C VAL A 29 -5.06 3.82 -14.32
N ARG A 30 -6.16 3.27 -14.84
CA ARG A 30 -7.36 4.04 -15.18
C ARG A 30 -8.00 4.69 -13.95
N ASN A 31 -8.12 3.96 -12.84
CA ASN A 31 -8.78 4.52 -11.67
C ASN A 31 -7.90 5.56 -10.97
N ALA A 32 -6.57 5.42 -11.02
CA ALA A 32 -5.66 6.47 -10.54
C ALA A 32 -5.82 7.77 -11.36
N PHE A 33 -5.93 7.68 -12.69
CA PHE A 33 -6.16 8.84 -13.55
C PHE A 33 -7.55 9.46 -13.39
N ASN A 34 -8.60 8.64 -13.31
CA ASN A 34 -9.97 9.11 -13.16
C ASN A 34 -10.16 9.97 -11.90
N VAL A 35 -9.36 9.74 -10.85
CA VAL A 35 -9.38 10.51 -9.60
C VAL A 35 -8.92 11.95 -9.81
N LEU A 36 -7.95 12.15 -10.69
CA LEU A 36 -7.46 13.48 -11.07
C LEU A 36 -8.51 14.24 -11.89
N THR A 37 -9.29 13.52 -12.71
CA THR A 37 -10.29 14.08 -13.63
C THR A 37 -11.71 14.16 -13.06
N ILE A 38 -11.94 13.82 -11.78
CA ILE A 38 -13.27 13.88 -11.11
C ILE A 38 -13.97 15.25 -11.28
N ASP A 39 -13.28 16.35 -11.59
CA ASP A 39 -13.99 17.62 -11.85
C ASP A 39 -14.68 17.70 -13.23
N GLU A 40 -14.17 17.03 -14.27
CA GLU A 40 -14.67 17.21 -15.65
C GLU A 40 -15.99 16.48 -15.90
N ASP A 41 -16.09 15.22 -15.45
CA ASP A 41 -17.30 14.41 -15.60
C ASP A 41 -18.46 14.92 -14.73
N PHE A 42 -18.13 15.60 -13.63
CA PHE A 42 -19.11 16.14 -12.69
C PHE A 42 -19.59 17.53 -13.07
N SER A 43 -18.70 18.38 -13.62
CA SER A 43 -19.09 19.65 -14.23
C SER A 43 -20.08 19.40 -15.38
N LYS A 44 -19.74 18.50 -16.32
CA LYS A 44 -20.59 18.12 -17.47
C LYS A 44 -21.97 17.59 -17.04
N LYS A 45 -22.03 16.64 -16.09
CA LYS A 45 -23.32 16.10 -15.60
C LYS A 45 -24.17 17.12 -14.84
N SER A 46 -23.57 18.10 -14.18
CA SER A 46 -24.33 19.18 -13.52
C SER A 46 -24.90 20.15 -14.55
N THR A 47 -24.11 20.49 -15.58
CA THR A 47 -24.50 21.40 -16.66
C THR A 47 -25.60 20.79 -17.53
N GLU A 48 -25.51 19.50 -17.86
CA GLU A 48 -26.57 18.76 -18.57
C GLU A 48 -27.87 18.66 -17.75
N LYS A 49 -27.79 18.42 -16.43
CA LYS A 49 -28.97 18.43 -15.55
C LYS A 49 -29.59 19.80 -15.39
N ASN A 50 -28.79 20.86 -15.43
CA ASN A 50 -29.26 22.24 -15.35
C ASN A 50 -29.88 22.70 -16.68
N ALA A 51 -29.33 22.27 -17.82
CA ALA A 51 -29.89 22.49 -19.14
C ALA A 51 -31.22 21.73 -19.35
N ALA A 52 -31.32 20.49 -18.86
CA ALA A 52 -32.54 19.67 -18.95
C ALA A 52 -33.66 20.09 -17.98
N LYS A 53 -33.40 21.01 -17.03
CA LYS A 53 -34.36 21.48 -16.02
C LYS A 53 -34.92 22.88 -16.30
N LEU A 54 -34.73 23.42 -17.50
CA LEU A 54 -35.31 24.70 -17.92
C LEU A 54 -36.82 24.56 -18.22
N HIS A 55 -37.63 24.23 -17.20
CA HIS A 55 -39.08 24.47 -17.20
C HIS A 55 -39.43 25.35 -15.98
N PRO A 56 -40.11 26.49 -16.19
CA PRO A 56 -40.28 27.50 -15.14
C PRO A 56 -41.51 27.18 -14.29
N HIS A 57 -41.31 26.50 -13.16
CA HIS A 57 -42.09 26.62 -11.91
C HIS A 57 -41.94 25.36 -11.05
N GLN A 58 -40.83 25.20 -10.34
CA GLN A 58 -40.82 24.43 -9.10
C GLN A 58 -39.84 25.07 -8.11
N PRO A 59 -40.19 25.16 -6.81
CA PRO A 59 -39.29 25.67 -5.79
C PRO A 59 -38.07 24.75 -5.70
N LYS A 60 -36.88 25.36 -5.76
CA LYS A 60 -35.57 24.68 -5.75
C LYS A 60 -35.52 23.62 -4.63
N PRO A 61 -35.35 22.32 -4.92
CA PRO A 61 -34.97 21.39 -3.88
C PRO A 61 -33.56 21.76 -3.41
N LYS A 62 -33.36 21.88 -2.09
CA LYS A 62 -32.03 22.00 -1.47
C LYS A 62 -31.19 20.75 -1.83
N GLN A 63 -30.54 20.74 -2.99
CA GLN A 63 -29.66 19.67 -3.44
C GLN A 63 -28.19 20.09 -3.32
N SER A 64 -27.53 19.50 -2.30
CA SER A 64 -26.12 19.13 -2.21
C SER A 64 -25.06 20.13 -2.68
N SER A 65 -24.72 21.10 -1.83
CA SER A 65 -23.42 21.79 -1.86
C SER A 65 -22.23 20.89 -1.47
N THR A 66 -22.50 19.69 -0.93
CA THR A 66 -21.51 18.73 -0.41
C THR A 66 -20.64 18.07 -1.49
N SER A 67 -21.13 17.88 -2.72
CA SER A 67 -20.39 17.12 -3.75
C SER A 67 -19.10 17.82 -4.19
N SER A 68 -19.12 19.15 -4.33
CA SER A 68 -17.96 19.94 -4.77
C SER A 68 -16.93 20.15 -3.64
N SER A 69 -17.36 20.33 -2.39
CA SER A 69 -16.44 20.49 -1.25
C SER A 69 -15.65 19.21 -1.00
N ASP A 70 -16.31 18.06 -1.09
CA ASP A 70 -15.68 16.76 -0.85
C ASP A 70 -14.64 16.40 -1.93
N THR A 71 -14.86 16.80 -3.20
CA THR A 71 -13.87 16.57 -4.28
C THR A 71 -12.66 17.47 -4.10
N LYS A 72 -12.90 18.76 -3.79
CA LYS A 72 -11.82 19.70 -3.46
C LYS A 72 -11.02 19.24 -2.25
N ARG A 73 -11.69 18.70 -1.22
CA ARG A 73 -11.05 18.11 -0.04
C ARG A 73 -10.18 16.91 -0.39
N VAL A 74 -10.66 15.98 -1.22
CA VAL A 74 -9.85 14.83 -1.68
C VAL A 74 -8.61 15.28 -2.45
N LYS A 75 -8.76 16.20 -3.41
CA LYS A 75 -7.62 16.72 -4.19
C LYS A 75 -6.64 17.49 -3.31
N SER A 76 -7.13 18.34 -2.41
CA SER A 76 -6.31 19.08 -1.45
C SER A 76 -5.55 18.13 -0.53
N ASN A 77 -6.23 17.12 0.03
CA ASN A 77 -5.60 16.12 0.89
C ASN A 77 -4.59 15.29 0.11
N LEU A 78 -4.89 14.89 -1.13
CA LEU A 78 -3.96 14.16 -1.99
C LEU A 78 -2.71 14.99 -2.34
N ALA A 79 -2.89 16.28 -2.62
CA ALA A 79 -1.78 17.21 -2.88
C ALA A 79 -0.94 17.45 -1.63
N LEU A 80 -1.57 17.69 -0.48
CA LEU A 80 -0.92 17.80 0.83
C LEU A 80 -0.13 16.54 1.16
N LEU A 81 -0.70 15.37 0.87
CA LEU A 81 -0.09 14.07 1.09
C LEU A 81 1.12 13.89 0.19
N CYS A 82 1.03 14.22 -1.10
CA CYS A 82 2.19 14.21 -2.01
C CYS A 82 3.28 15.20 -1.57
N LEU A 83 2.88 16.40 -1.11
CA LEU A 83 3.82 17.44 -0.66
C LEU A 83 4.49 17.05 0.67
N PHE A 84 3.73 16.50 1.62
CA PHE A 84 4.22 16.04 2.91
C PHE A 84 5.13 14.82 2.71
N ASN A 85 4.70 13.84 1.92
CA ASN A 85 5.43 12.59 1.70
C ASN A 85 6.62 12.70 0.77
N GLY A 86 6.49 13.45 -0.31
CA GLY A 86 7.62 13.72 -1.20
C GLY A 86 8.54 14.77 -0.58
N GLY A 87 7.98 15.90 -0.15
CA GLY A 87 8.74 17.08 0.26
C GLY A 87 9.40 16.96 1.63
N ILE A 88 8.67 16.55 2.69
CA ILE A 88 9.27 16.48 4.04
C ILE A 88 10.23 15.31 4.14
N LEU A 89 9.90 14.17 3.51
CA LEU A 89 10.80 13.03 3.47
C LEU A 89 12.09 13.37 2.70
N LEU A 90 11.98 13.98 1.51
CA LEU A 90 13.13 14.42 0.73
C LEU A 90 13.93 15.51 1.47
N CYS A 91 13.28 16.51 2.04
CA CYS A 91 13.94 17.59 2.77
C CYS A 91 14.64 17.08 4.04
N GLY A 92 13.99 16.19 4.80
CA GLY A 92 14.59 15.50 5.94
C GLY A 92 15.82 14.71 5.52
N MET A 93 15.75 13.98 4.41
CA MET A 93 16.89 13.22 3.88
C MET A 93 18.03 14.09 3.34
N LEU A 94 17.72 15.20 2.66
CA LEU A 94 18.73 16.15 2.19
C LEU A 94 19.42 16.84 3.37
N CYS A 95 18.63 17.32 4.33
CA CYS A 95 19.15 17.90 5.57
C CYS A 95 20.05 16.88 6.29
N PHE A 96 19.65 15.61 6.31
CA PHE A 96 20.49 14.59 6.90
C PHE A 96 21.81 14.35 6.17
N ASN A 97 21.78 14.10 4.85
CA ASN A 97 22.98 13.77 4.09
C ASN A 97 23.94 14.95 3.95
N TYR A 98 23.43 16.17 3.84
CA TYR A 98 24.24 17.36 3.55
C TYR A 98 24.49 18.28 4.75
N LEU A 99 23.70 18.19 5.83
CA LEU A 99 23.93 18.96 7.06
C LEU A 99 24.34 18.07 8.21
N PHE A 100 23.49 17.11 8.62
CA PHE A 100 23.76 16.33 9.83
C PHE A 100 24.97 15.41 9.68
N LEU A 101 25.01 14.58 8.63
CA LEU A 101 26.09 13.63 8.38
C LEU A 101 27.49 14.27 8.37
N PRO A 102 27.75 15.38 7.63
CA PRO A 102 29.05 16.03 7.67
C PRO A 102 29.34 16.69 9.03
N VAL A 103 28.35 17.24 9.73
CA VAL A 103 28.53 17.79 11.09
C VAL A 103 28.91 16.69 12.08
N PHE A 104 28.22 15.54 12.05
CA PHE A 104 28.55 14.38 12.88
C PHE A 104 29.95 13.86 12.59
N ARG A 105 30.32 13.76 11.30
CA ARG A 105 31.66 13.33 10.91
C ARG A 105 32.74 14.28 11.44
N ARG A 106 32.53 15.59 11.34
CA ARG A 106 33.45 16.61 11.87
C ARG A 106 33.55 16.56 13.40
N LEU A 107 32.41 16.46 14.09
CA LEU A 107 32.35 16.35 15.54
C LEU A 107 33.06 15.08 16.03
N PHE A 108 32.87 13.96 15.33
CA PHE A 108 33.56 12.70 15.64
C PHE A 108 35.08 12.85 15.54
N TYR A 109 35.60 13.40 14.43
CA TYR A 109 37.05 13.62 14.29
C TYR A 109 37.60 14.62 15.31
N ALA A 110 36.84 15.67 15.64
CA ALA A 110 37.24 16.65 16.65
C ALA A 110 37.29 16.06 18.07
N LEU A 111 36.28 15.27 18.47
CA LEU A 111 36.22 14.62 19.78
C LEU A 111 37.22 13.47 19.91
N ALA A 112 37.48 12.74 18.82
CA ALA A 112 38.45 11.65 18.81
C ALA A 112 39.91 12.15 18.76
N GLY A 113 40.15 13.46 18.58
CA GLY A 113 41.48 14.07 18.61
C GLY A 113 42.42 13.59 17.50
N LEU A 114 41.88 13.17 16.35
CA LEU A 114 42.64 12.53 15.28
C LEU A 114 42.68 13.41 14.04
N ASP A 115 43.90 13.67 13.56
CA ASP A 115 44.13 14.27 12.25
C ASP A 115 43.60 13.34 11.15
N SER A 116 43.03 13.93 10.10
CA SER A 116 42.43 13.22 8.96
C SER A 116 43.40 12.30 8.20
N SER A 117 44.69 12.34 8.50
CA SER A 117 45.77 11.59 7.84
C SER A 117 46.14 10.27 8.53
N SER A 118 45.75 10.04 9.78
CA SER A 118 46.19 8.89 10.60
C SER A 118 45.01 8.06 11.14
N THR A 119 44.01 7.78 10.29
CA THR A 119 42.86 6.97 10.70
C THR A 119 43.24 5.48 10.76
N SER A 120 43.35 4.93 11.97
CA SER A 120 43.53 3.48 12.14
C SER A 120 42.26 2.72 11.76
N ARG A 121 42.40 1.48 11.24
CA ARG A 121 41.26 0.64 10.81
C ARG A 121 40.09 0.54 11.83
N PRO A 122 40.32 0.47 13.15
CA PRO A 122 39.24 0.44 14.15
C PRO A 122 38.38 1.70 14.16
N LEU A 123 38.99 2.88 13.98
CA LEU A 123 38.27 4.15 13.95
C LEU A 123 37.38 4.31 12.72
N ILE A 124 37.81 3.79 11.57
CA ILE A 124 36.97 3.71 10.37
C ILE A 124 35.75 2.83 10.62
N ILE A 125 35.93 1.69 11.29
CA ILE A 125 34.83 0.78 11.64
C ILE A 125 33.86 1.46 12.62
N ILE A 126 34.37 2.09 13.67
CA ILE A 126 33.55 2.85 14.64
C ILE A 126 32.78 3.96 13.94
N GLN A 127 33.41 4.71 13.05
CA GLN A 127 32.76 5.76 12.28
C GLN A 127 31.63 5.20 11.41
N HIS A 128 31.82 4.07 10.72
CA HIS A 128 30.77 3.43 9.94
C HIS A 128 29.63 2.94 10.83
N ILE A 129 29.94 2.28 11.96
CA ILE A 129 28.92 1.79 12.90
C ILE A 129 28.09 2.95 13.45
N LEU A 130 28.73 4.03 13.91
CA LEU A 130 28.00 5.22 14.39
C LEU A 130 27.15 5.83 13.27
N THR A 131 27.70 5.95 12.06
CA THR A 131 26.97 6.51 10.92
C THR A 131 25.75 5.66 10.60
N TYR A 132 25.88 4.34 10.46
CA TYR A 132 24.74 3.45 10.18
C TYR A 132 23.71 3.42 11.31
N THR A 133 24.18 3.39 12.56
CA THR A 133 23.31 3.40 13.74
C THR A 133 22.53 4.70 13.80
N PHE A 134 23.20 5.84 13.59
CA PHE A 134 22.58 7.14 13.59
C PHE A 134 21.61 7.28 12.42
N ASN A 135 22.00 6.90 11.20
CA ASN A 135 21.12 6.85 10.02
C ASN A 135 19.82 6.10 10.35
N SER A 136 19.94 4.93 10.99
CA SER A 136 18.79 4.09 11.34
C SER A 136 17.93 4.70 12.46
N LEU A 137 18.55 5.33 13.45
CA LEU A 137 17.89 5.83 14.66
C LEU A 137 16.94 7.00 14.41
N TRP A 138 17.12 7.78 13.34
CA TRP A 138 16.17 8.84 12.98
C TRP A 138 15.33 8.48 11.74
N LEU A 139 15.88 7.77 10.73
CA LEU A 139 15.13 7.38 9.53
C LEU A 139 13.98 6.44 9.88
N ILE A 140 14.21 5.45 10.74
CA ILE A 140 13.18 4.45 11.08
C ILE A 140 12.03 5.11 11.86
N PRO A 141 12.26 5.91 12.92
CA PRO A 141 11.17 6.61 13.59
C PRO A 141 10.46 7.64 12.70
N ALA A 142 11.19 8.40 11.89
CA ALA A 142 10.58 9.36 10.95
C ALA A 142 9.69 8.65 9.93
N PHE A 143 10.14 7.50 9.41
CA PHE A 143 9.35 6.64 8.53
C PHE A 143 8.10 6.10 9.24
N ILE A 144 8.22 5.60 10.47
CA ILE A 144 7.09 5.09 11.25
C ILE A 144 6.05 6.20 11.48
N ILE A 145 6.48 7.38 11.93
CA ILE A 145 5.62 8.53 12.14
C ILE A 145 4.94 8.92 10.83
N SER A 146 5.70 9.07 9.73
CA SER A 146 5.14 9.36 8.41
C SER A 146 4.05 8.35 8.02
N LYS A 147 4.30 7.04 8.19
CA LYS A 147 3.33 5.97 7.92
C LYS A 147 2.06 6.11 8.76
N PHE A 148 2.15 6.46 10.04
CA PHE A 148 0.99 6.69 10.90
C PHE A 148 0.17 7.91 10.46
N VAL A 149 0.81 9.05 10.23
CA VAL A 149 0.10 10.27 9.85
C VAL A 149 -0.53 10.09 8.46
N ASN A 150 0.18 9.43 7.54
CA ASN A 150 -0.33 9.03 6.23
C ASN A 150 -1.57 8.15 6.32
N SER A 151 -1.58 7.19 7.24
CA SER A 151 -2.73 6.28 7.41
C SER A 151 -4.01 7.04 7.79
N TYR A 152 -3.90 8.13 8.54
CA TYR A 152 -5.05 9.00 8.87
C TYR A 152 -5.60 9.69 7.62
N TRP A 153 -4.74 10.33 6.82
CA TRP A 153 -5.16 11.01 5.59
C TRP A 153 -5.65 10.04 4.52
N PHE A 154 -5.01 8.88 4.38
CA PHE A 154 -5.45 7.81 3.48
C PHE A 154 -6.87 7.34 3.82
N ARG A 155 -7.18 7.23 5.12
CA ARG A 155 -8.50 6.82 5.59
C ARG A 155 -9.59 7.85 5.24
N ASP A 156 -9.31 9.14 5.43
CA ASP A 156 -10.24 10.21 5.07
C ASP A 156 -10.51 10.24 3.56
N ILE A 157 -9.44 10.12 2.74
CA ILE A 157 -9.55 10.06 1.28
C ILE A 157 -10.37 8.83 0.86
N ALA A 158 -10.08 7.66 1.41
CA ALA A 158 -10.80 6.43 1.09
C ALA A 158 -12.30 6.52 1.46
N ASP A 159 -12.65 7.13 2.59
CA ASP A 159 -14.06 7.34 2.98
C ASP A 159 -14.82 8.18 1.95
N VAL A 160 -14.25 9.31 1.52
CA VAL A 160 -14.88 10.20 0.55
C VAL A 160 -15.03 9.52 -0.81
N VAL A 161 -13.97 8.85 -1.29
CA VAL A 161 -13.96 8.16 -2.59
C VAL A 161 -15.00 7.05 -2.60
N PHE A 162 -15.04 6.24 -1.55
CA PHE A 162 -15.98 5.12 -1.46
C PHE A 162 -17.43 5.60 -1.42
N LYS A 163 -17.77 6.56 -0.54
CA LYS A 163 -19.14 7.11 -0.45
C LYS A 163 -19.65 7.62 -1.80
N LYS A 164 -18.76 8.26 -2.56
CA LYS A 164 -19.10 8.82 -3.88
C LYS A 164 -19.24 7.76 -4.96
N LEU A 165 -18.34 6.79 -5.02
CA LEU A 165 -18.31 5.80 -6.11
C LEU A 165 -19.32 4.67 -5.92
N THR A 166 -19.51 4.21 -4.69
CA THR A 166 -20.43 3.11 -4.39
C THR A 166 -21.86 3.59 -4.18
N LYS A 167 -22.11 4.91 -4.23
CA LYS A 167 -23.38 5.58 -3.89
C LYS A 167 -23.96 5.10 -2.55
N ASN A 168 -23.06 4.67 -1.66
CA ASN A 168 -23.40 4.02 -0.42
C ASN A 168 -23.00 4.98 0.70
N ASN A 169 -23.98 5.48 1.45
CA ASN A 169 -23.75 6.46 2.51
C ASN A 169 -23.23 5.83 3.81
N ARG A 170 -22.90 4.54 3.81
CA ARG A 170 -22.38 3.88 5.00
C ARG A 170 -21.01 4.50 5.35
N PRO A 171 -20.83 5.05 6.57
CA PRO A 171 -19.52 5.55 6.98
C PRO A 171 -18.55 4.38 7.18
N LEU A 172 -17.24 4.62 7.03
CA LEU A 172 -16.24 3.65 7.46
C LEU A 172 -16.54 3.19 8.90
N PRO A 173 -16.44 1.88 9.21
CA PRO A 173 -16.65 1.39 10.57
C PRO A 173 -15.80 2.18 11.58
N ALA A 174 -16.41 2.52 12.73
CA ALA A 174 -15.67 3.14 13.83
C ALA A 174 -14.47 2.25 14.19
N LEU A 175 -13.28 2.86 14.25
CA LEU A 175 -12.05 2.15 14.54
C LEU A 175 -12.07 1.81 16.04
N THR A 176 -12.53 0.63 16.40
CA THR A 176 -12.35 0.19 17.79
C THR A 176 -10.85 0.05 18.04
N LEU A 177 -10.38 0.45 19.22
CA LEU A 177 -8.95 0.36 19.56
C LEU A 177 -8.41 -1.07 19.31
N ALA A 178 -9.19 -2.08 19.67
CA ALA A 178 -8.84 -3.48 19.43
C ALA A 178 -8.67 -3.84 17.94
N ARG A 179 -9.56 -3.35 17.07
CA ARG A 179 -9.46 -3.60 15.61
C ARG A 179 -8.27 -2.88 15.01
N SER A 180 -8.06 -1.62 15.41
CA SER A 180 -6.90 -0.80 15.02
C SER A 180 -5.59 -1.48 15.36
N ILE A 181 -5.45 -1.95 16.61
CA ILE A 181 -4.24 -2.65 17.08
C ILE A 181 -4.05 -3.95 16.31
N SER A 182 -5.12 -4.71 16.05
CA SER A 182 -5.07 -5.93 15.26
C SER A 182 -4.58 -5.68 13.82
N ASP A 183 -5.08 -4.63 13.17
CA ASP A 183 -4.67 -4.27 11.80
C ASP A 183 -3.20 -3.78 11.77
N ILE A 184 -2.76 -3.00 12.78
CA ILE A 184 -1.36 -2.56 12.91
C ILE A 184 -0.42 -3.76 13.14
N LEU A 185 -0.74 -4.63 14.10
CA LEU A 185 0.06 -5.81 14.41
C LEU A 185 0.16 -6.72 13.18
N PHE A 186 -0.96 -6.93 12.49
CA PHE A 186 -0.97 -7.70 11.25
C PHE A 186 -0.07 -7.07 10.19
N SER A 187 -0.16 -5.76 9.98
CA SER A 187 0.69 -5.03 9.03
C SER A 187 2.18 -5.15 9.37
N ILE A 188 2.55 -5.13 10.65
CA ILE A 188 3.92 -5.35 11.11
C ILE A 188 4.37 -6.78 10.81
N VAL A 189 3.54 -7.79 11.12
CA VAL A 189 3.90 -9.19 10.85
C VAL A 189 4.04 -9.43 9.34
N MET A 190 3.16 -8.86 8.52
CA MET A 190 3.30 -8.88 7.06
C MET A 190 4.60 -8.23 6.59
N GLN A 191 4.98 -7.09 7.16
CA GLN A 191 6.23 -6.40 6.83
C GLN A 191 7.46 -7.27 7.17
N ILE A 192 7.49 -7.88 8.37
CA ILE A 192 8.57 -8.79 8.79
C ILE A 192 8.62 -10.03 7.89
N PHE A 193 7.47 -10.60 7.58
CA PHE A 193 7.37 -11.76 6.70
C PHE A 193 7.97 -11.46 5.31
N PHE A 194 7.58 -10.32 4.71
CA PHE A 194 8.14 -9.89 3.44
C PHE A 194 9.64 -9.58 3.50
N LEU A 195 10.14 -9.05 4.62
CA LEU A 195 11.57 -8.82 4.81
C LEU A 195 12.34 -10.14 4.81
N ILE A 196 11.88 -11.13 5.58
CA ILE A 196 12.48 -12.48 5.61
C ILE A 196 12.41 -13.10 4.22
N GLN A 197 11.24 -13.06 3.57
CA GLN A 197 11.04 -13.60 2.24
C GLN A 197 11.97 -12.95 1.21
N SER A 198 12.15 -11.63 1.27
CA SER A 198 13.07 -10.89 0.39
C SER A 198 14.52 -11.36 0.57
N THR A 199 14.97 -11.54 1.81
CA THR A 199 16.30 -12.09 2.10
C THR A 199 16.46 -13.51 1.58
N LEU A 200 15.43 -14.36 1.70
CA LEU A 200 15.47 -15.73 1.18
C LEU A 200 15.52 -15.76 -0.36
N ILE A 201 14.85 -14.83 -1.04
CA ILE A 201 14.91 -14.72 -2.51
C ILE A 201 16.34 -14.40 -2.97
N LEU A 202 17.13 -13.65 -2.19
CA LEU A 202 18.53 -13.36 -2.51
C LEU A 202 19.43 -14.61 -2.46
N LEU A 203 19.01 -15.68 -1.79
CA LEU A 203 19.76 -16.95 -1.74
C LEU A 203 19.67 -17.76 -3.03
N ILE A 204 18.73 -17.44 -3.92
CA ILE A 204 18.60 -18.12 -5.21
C ILE A 204 19.79 -17.68 -6.09
N PRO A 205 20.59 -18.61 -6.65
CA PRO A 205 21.83 -18.29 -7.36
C PRO A 205 21.62 -17.73 -8.77
N ILE A 206 20.37 -17.40 -9.14
CA ILE A 206 19.99 -16.93 -10.48
C ILE A 206 19.46 -15.48 -10.37
N PRO A 207 20.29 -14.46 -10.63
CA PRO A 207 19.93 -13.05 -10.38
C PRO A 207 18.64 -12.59 -11.07
N VAL A 208 18.40 -13.08 -12.29
CA VAL A 208 17.18 -12.77 -13.05
C VAL A 208 15.94 -13.31 -12.32
N LEU A 209 16.02 -14.53 -11.80
CA LEU A 209 14.92 -15.14 -11.08
C LEU A 209 14.65 -14.42 -9.76
N ASN A 210 15.69 -13.96 -9.06
CA ASN A 210 15.58 -13.16 -7.83
C ASN A 210 14.80 -11.88 -8.10
N LYS A 211 15.14 -11.18 -9.19
CA LYS A 211 14.48 -9.94 -9.59
C LYS A 211 13.01 -10.17 -9.96
N ILE A 212 12.70 -11.22 -10.72
CA ILE A 212 11.32 -11.55 -11.11
C ILE A 212 10.49 -11.89 -9.87
N ILE A 213 10.94 -12.86 -9.06
CA ILE A 213 10.19 -13.30 -7.87
C ILE A 213 10.08 -12.16 -6.86
N GLY A 214 11.16 -11.42 -6.62
CA GLY A 214 11.17 -10.26 -5.72
C GLY A 214 10.14 -9.20 -6.15
N ASN A 215 10.12 -8.83 -7.43
CA ASN A 215 9.14 -7.89 -7.96
C ASN A 215 7.71 -8.43 -7.91
N MET A 216 7.49 -9.72 -8.17
CA MET A 216 6.16 -10.33 -8.03
C MET A 216 5.65 -10.22 -6.59
N CYS A 217 6.51 -10.55 -5.63
CA CYS A 217 6.21 -10.45 -4.20
C CYS A 217 5.90 -8.99 -3.82
N LEU A 218 6.69 -8.03 -4.29
CA LEU A 218 6.49 -6.62 -4.02
C LEU A 218 5.18 -6.08 -4.63
N CYS A 219 4.82 -6.49 -5.85
CA CYS A 219 3.53 -6.15 -6.45
C CYS A 219 2.35 -6.65 -5.60
N LEU A 220 2.42 -7.88 -5.08
CA LEU A 220 1.39 -8.43 -4.20
C LEU A 220 1.33 -7.65 -2.87
N LEU A 221 2.47 -7.28 -2.29
CA LEU A 221 2.53 -6.47 -1.07
C LEU A 221 1.88 -5.09 -1.26
N TYR A 222 2.26 -4.38 -2.32
CA TYR A 222 1.73 -3.06 -2.61
C TYR A 222 0.23 -3.09 -2.90
N SER A 223 -0.22 -4.08 -3.66
CA SER A 223 -1.65 -4.35 -3.84
C SER A 223 -2.35 -4.62 -2.51
N PHE A 224 -1.78 -5.47 -1.65
CA PHE A 224 -2.36 -5.75 -0.34
C PHE A 224 -2.59 -4.47 0.47
N TYR A 225 -1.56 -3.61 0.56
CA TYR A 225 -1.67 -2.35 1.31
C TYR A 225 -2.64 -1.35 0.68
N ALA A 226 -2.72 -1.28 -0.65
CA ALA A 226 -3.68 -0.40 -1.32
C ALA A 226 -5.13 -0.86 -1.09
N PHE A 227 -5.40 -2.16 -1.20
CA PHE A 227 -6.74 -2.74 -1.05
C PHE A 227 -7.19 -2.88 0.42
N GLU A 228 -6.29 -2.81 1.38
CA GLU A 228 -6.62 -2.90 2.80
C GLU A 228 -7.70 -1.88 3.21
N TYR A 229 -7.62 -0.65 2.70
CA TYR A 229 -8.60 0.41 2.96
C TYR A 229 -10.00 0.03 2.44
N ALA A 230 -10.08 -0.50 1.22
CA ALA A 230 -11.33 -0.98 0.61
C ALA A 230 -11.91 -2.19 1.38
N TRP A 231 -11.04 -3.09 1.85
CA TRP A 231 -11.46 -4.29 2.59
C TRP A 231 -11.87 -4.02 4.03
N ILE A 232 -11.23 -3.05 4.70
CA ILE A 232 -11.67 -2.55 6.00
C ILE A 232 -13.08 -2.01 5.89
N TYR A 233 -13.38 -1.24 4.84
CA TYR A 233 -14.74 -0.76 4.57
C TYR A 233 -15.71 -1.93 4.36
N ALA A 234 -15.33 -2.92 3.56
CA ALA A 234 -16.12 -4.14 3.31
C ALA A 234 -16.22 -5.08 4.54
N ASN A 235 -15.64 -4.70 5.69
CA ASN A 235 -15.58 -5.48 6.92
C ASN A 235 -14.94 -6.87 6.76
N LEU A 236 -13.98 -7.01 5.84
CA LEU A 236 -13.24 -8.26 5.73
C LEU A 236 -12.27 -8.43 6.89
N SER A 237 -12.28 -9.64 7.47
CA SER A 237 -11.27 -10.09 8.42
C SER A 237 -9.91 -10.23 7.74
N VAL A 238 -8.84 -10.18 8.53
CA VAL A 238 -7.46 -10.37 8.06
C VAL A 238 -7.31 -11.66 7.24
N LYS A 239 -7.85 -12.78 7.75
CA LYS A 239 -7.80 -14.08 7.05
C LYS A 239 -8.45 -14.00 5.67
N GLN A 240 -9.63 -13.39 5.57
CA GLN A 240 -10.33 -13.21 4.30
C GLN A 240 -9.53 -12.33 3.31
N ARG A 241 -8.83 -11.29 3.80
CA ARG A 241 -7.97 -10.44 2.95
C ARG A 241 -6.82 -11.25 2.32
N ILE A 242 -6.23 -12.16 3.09
CA ILE A 242 -5.13 -13.02 2.61
C ILE A 242 -5.66 -14.08 1.63
N GLU A 243 -6.71 -14.80 1.99
CA GLU A 243 -7.35 -15.76 1.07
C GLU A 243 -7.75 -15.08 -0.25
N ARG A 244 -8.14 -13.81 -0.19
CA ARG A 244 -8.43 -13.00 -1.37
C ARG A 244 -7.21 -12.81 -2.26
N ILE A 245 -6.09 -12.37 -1.69
CA ILE A 245 -4.89 -12.10 -2.48
C ILE A 245 -4.30 -13.37 -3.06
N GLU A 246 -4.36 -14.47 -2.31
CA GLU A 246 -3.86 -15.78 -2.72
C GLU A 246 -4.71 -16.38 -3.85
N SER A 247 -6.04 -16.28 -3.77
CA SER A 247 -6.97 -16.84 -4.76
C SER A 247 -7.06 -16.04 -6.06
N SER A 248 -6.78 -14.74 -6.03
CA SER A 248 -6.86 -13.85 -7.20
C SER A 248 -5.53 -13.14 -7.48
N TRP A 249 -4.41 -13.77 -7.14
CA TRP A 249 -3.07 -13.18 -7.25
C TRP A 249 -2.72 -12.59 -8.63
N PRO A 250 -3.20 -13.09 -9.80
CA PRO A 250 -2.81 -12.50 -11.08
C PRO A 250 -3.36 -11.08 -11.22
N TYR A 251 -4.57 -10.84 -10.70
CA TYR A 251 -5.16 -9.51 -10.65
C TYR A 251 -4.32 -8.57 -9.79
N PHE A 252 -3.95 -8.99 -8.58
CA PHE A 252 -3.14 -8.17 -7.68
C PHE A 252 -1.71 -7.97 -8.18
N LEU A 253 -1.16 -8.93 -8.92
CA LEU A 253 0.11 -8.76 -9.60
C LEU A 253 0.01 -7.63 -10.63
N GLY A 254 -1.02 -7.64 -11.48
CA GLY A 254 -1.25 -6.58 -12.47
C GLY A 254 -1.51 -5.23 -11.83
N PHE A 255 -2.29 -5.18 -10.76
CA PHE A 255 -2.62 -3.94 -10.05
C PHE A 255 -1.39 -3.29 -9.38
N GLY A 256 -0.54 -4.10 -8.75
CA GLY A 256 0.64 -3.60 -8.05
C GLY A 256 1.81 -3.24 -8.97
N LEU A 257 1.79 -3.73 -10.21
CA LEU A 257 2.90 -3.60 -11.15
C LEU A 257 3.29 -2.13 -11.44
N PRO A 258 2.36 -1.20 -11.76
CA PRO A 258 2.74 0.19 -12.03
C PRO A 258 3.48 0.83 -10.87
N LEU A 259 2.98 0.64 -9.64
CA LEU A 259 3.61 1.19 -8.44
C LEU A 259 5.00 0.60 -8.22
N THR A 260 5.14 -0.73 -8.32
CA THR A 260 6.43 -1.41 -8.20
C THR A 260 7.44 -0.94 -9.24
N VAL A 261 7.02 -0.81 -10.50
CA VAL A 261 7.92 -0.37 -11.58
C VAL A 261 8.38 1.06 -11.34
N LEU A 262 7.45 1.97 -11.02
CA LEU A 262 7.75 3.37 -10.70
C LEU A 262 8.70 3.51 -9.50
N SER A 263 8.51 2.71 -8.45
CA SER A 263 9.29 2.83 -7.22
C SER A 263 10.56 1.98 -7.17
N THR A 264 10.88 1.17 -8.19
CA THR A 264 12.07 0.28 -8.10
C THR A 264 12.92 0.17 -9.35
N GLN A 265 12.40 0.47 -10.54
CA GLN A 265 13.12 0.18 -11.79
C GLN A 265 13.85 1.38 -12.39
N PHE A 266 13.50 2.61 -11.97
CA PHE A 266 14.02 3.83 -12.59
C PHE A 266 15.22 4.45 -11.87
N PHE A 267 15.39 4.18 -10.57
CA PHE A 267 16.43 4.81 -9.76
C PHE A 267 17.16 3.77 -8.91
N GLU A 268 18.49 3.90 -8.82
CA GLU A 268 19.32 3.05 -7.96
C GLU A 268 19.23 3.46 -6.49
N SER A 269 18.86 4.72 -6.23
CA SER A 269 18.74 5.24 -4.88
C SER A 269 17.46 4.74 -4.22
N ALA A 270 17.62 3.90 -3.18
CA ALA A 270 16.52 3.45 -2.32
C ALA A 270 15.72 4.63 -1.74
N ILE A 271 16.39 5.74 -1.48
CA ILE A 271 15.78 6.99 -1.01
C ILE A 271 14.81 7.57 -2.04
N VAL A 272 15.24 7.67 -3.31
CA VAL A 272 14.39 8.20 -4.39
C VAL A 272 13.19 7.29 -4.64
N ASN A 273 13.44 5.98 -4.60
CA ASN A 273 12.43 4.94 -4.72
C ASN A 273 11.34 5.04 -3.62
N GLU A 274 11.72 5.28 -2.37
CA GLU A 274 10.79 5.53 -1.26
C GLU A 274 9.99 6.84 -1.43
N CYS A 275 10.63 7.92 -1.89
CA CYS A 275 9.92 9.17 -2.20
C CYS A 275 8.86 8.95 -3.29
N ILE A 276 9.20 8.23 -4.36
CA ILE A 276 8.27 7.92 -5.45
C ILE A 276 7.13 7.04 -4.94
N PHE A 277 7.45 5.99 -4.17
CA PHE A 277 6.43 5.16 -3.53
C PHE A 277 5.47 6.03 -2.71
N SER A 278 5.98 6.93 -1.88
CA SER A 278 5.16 7.75 -0.98
C SER A 278 4.28 8.77 -1.72
N ILE A 279 4.68 9.21 -2.92
CA ILE A 279 3.90 10.08 -3.81
C ILE A 279 2.83 9.28 -4.58
N VAL A 280 3.17 8.09 -5.09
CA VAL A 280 2.29 7.30 -5.97
C VAL A 280 1.31 6.41 -5.19
N PHE A 281 1.71 5.90 -4.03
CA PHE A 281 0.90 5.02 -3.18
C PHE A 281 -0.49 5.58 -2.81
N PRO A 282 -0.66 6.89 -2.49
CA PRO A 282 -1.98 7.49 -2.33
C PRO A 282 -2.93 7.22 -3.51
N PHE A 283 -2.44 7.34 -4.74
CA PHE A 283 -3.23 7.10 -5.95
C PHE A 283 -3.61 5.62 -6.08
N ALA A 284 -2.71 4.71 -5.69
CA ALA A 284 -3.01 3.28 -5.66
C ALA A 284 -4.12 2.95 -4.65
N ILE A 285 -4.14 3.58 -3.47
CA ILE A 285 -5.24 3.41 -2.49
C ILE A 285 -6.57 3.86 -3.09
N VAL A 286 -6.59 5.02 -3.75
CA VAL A 286 -7.81 5.53 -4.35
C VAL A 286 -8.26 4.63 -5.51
N ALA A 287 -7.32 4.19 -6.35
CA ALA A 287 -7.60 3.27 -7.45
C ALA A 287 -8.19 1.94 -6.93
N ALA A 288 -7.65 1.39 -5.84
CA ALA A 288 -8.14 0.17 -5.21
C ALA A 288 -9.54 0.35 -4.60
N THR A 289 -9.76 1.48 -3.92
CA THR A 289 -11.06 1.82 -3.29
C THR A 289 -12.16 2.07 -4.33
N SER A 290 -11.78 2.44 -5.55
CA SER A 290 -12.70 2.67 -6.66
C SER A 290 -13.19 1.39 -7.34
N VAL A 291 -12.61 0.23 -7.00
CA VAL A 291 -12.92 -1.03 -7.65
C VAL A 291 -14.01 -1.79 -6.89
N ASN A 292 -15.08 -2.16 -7.59
CA ASN A 292 -15.98 -3.22 -7.11
C ASN A 292 -15.31 -4.59 -7.31
N PHE A 293 -14.44 -4.93 -6.38
CA PHE A 293 -13.55 -6.09 -6.49
C PHE A 293 -14.32 -7.40 -6.71
N ASN A 294 -15.43 -7.60 -5.98
CA ASN A 294 -16.27 -8.80 -6.08
C ASN A 294 -16.74 -9.09 -7.50
N GLU A 295 -16.99 -8.05 -8.30
CA GLU A 295 -17.42 -8.19 -9.68
C GLU A 295 -16.22 -8.33 -10.61
N ARG A 296 -15.14 -7.57 -10.36
CA ARG A 296 -13.97 -7.55 -11.23
C ARG A 296 -13.20 -8.87 -11.30
N ILE A 297 -13.11 -9.59 -10.19
CA ILE A 297 -12.40 -10.87 -10.12
C ILE A 297 -13.25 -12.08 -10.48
N LYS A 298 -14.53 -11.90 -10.83
CA LYS A 298 -15.35 -13.01 -11.34
C LYS A 298 -14.77 -13.49 -12.66
N LEU A 299 -14.41 -14.76 -12.68
CA LEU A 299 -14.06 -15.50 -13.88
C LEU A 299 -15.34 -15.80 -14.67
N GLN A 300 -15.20 -15.82 -15.99
CA GLN A 300 -16.26 -16.27 -16.88
C GLN A 300 -16.43 -17.80 -16.74
N PRO A 301 -17.63 -18.35 -17.01
CA PRO A 301 -17.87 -19.80 -16.89
C PRO A 301 -16.93 -20.68 -17.73
N THR A 302 -16.36 -20.12 -18.79
CA THR A 302 -15.43 -20.78 -19.72
C THR A 302 -13.97 -20.75 -19.26
N GLN A 303 -13.66 -19.99 -18.20
CA GLN A 303 -12.32 -19.80 -17.67
C GLN A 303 -12.00 -20.81 -16.59
N ALA A 304 -10.82 -21.44 -16.67
CA ALA A 304 -10.35 -22.34 -15.65
C ALA A 304 -10.06 -21.60 -14.32
N PRO A 305 -10.25 -22.27 -13.17
CA PRO A 305 -10.02 -21.65 -11.87
C PRO A 305 -8.54 -21.35 -11.63
N ILE A 306 -8.28 -20.26 -10.90
CA ILE A 306 -6.93 -19.88 -10.48
C ILE A 306 -6.47 -20.78 -9.34
N VAL A 307 -5.26 -21.33 -9.47
CA VAL A 307 -4.60 -22.04 -8.37
C VAL A 307 -4.12 -21.01 -7.35
N PRO A 308 -4.55 -21.11 -6.08
CA PRO A 308 -4.17 -20.16 -5.05
C PRO A 308 -2.68 -20.25 -4.73
N LEU A 309 -2.04 -19.10 -4.55
CA LEU A 309 -0.66 -19.02 -4.05
C LEU A 309 -0.66 -19.20 -2.54
N ASN A 310 0.05 -20.19 -1.99
CA ASN A 310 0.15 -20.36 -0.53
C ASN A 310 1.33 -19.56 0.08
N ILE A 311 1.65 -18.39 -0.49
CA ILE A 311 2.82 -17.60 -0.09
C ILE A 311 2.62 -17.02 1.32
N PHE A 312 1.39 -16.69 1.71
CA PHE A 312 1.10 -16.09 3.01
C PHE A 312 0.66 -17.09 4.07
N ALA A 313 0.59 -18.39 3.74
CA ALA A 313 0.22 -19.45 4.68
C ALA A 313 1.08 -19.43 5.95
N GLY A 314 2.38 -19.08 5.84
CA GLY A 314 3.27 -18.89 6.98
C GLY A 314 2.86 -17.70 7.86
N CYS A 315 2.52 -16.56 7.26
CA CYS A 315 2.03 -15.37 7.96
C CYS A 315 0.69 -15.63 8.65
N ILE A 316 -0.25 -16.32 8.00
CA ILE A 316 -1.54 -16.72 8.59
C ILE A 316 -1.32 -17.58 9.83
N ARG A 317 -0.44 -18.60 9.74
CA ARG A 317 -0.16 -19.49 10.87
C ARG A 317 0.49 -18.74 12.03
N LEU A 318 1.43 -17.85 11.75
CA LEU A 318 2.11 -17.06 12.77
C LEU A 318 1.19 -16.06 13.45
N THR A 319 0.41 -15.30 12.68
CA THR A 319 -0.57 -14.33 13.20
C THR A 319 -1.65 -15.03 14.01
N SER A 320 -2.20 -16.15 13.52
CA SER A 320 -3.19 -16.94 14.27
C SER A 320 -2.62 -17.42 15.61
N ARG A 321 -1.39 -17.96 15.63
CA ARG A 321 -0.72 -18.36 16.88
C ARG A 321 -0.49 -17.17 17.83
N LEU A 322 -0.09 -16.01 17.30
CA LEU A 322 0.11 -14.80 18.11
C LEU A 322 -1.22 -14.31 18.72
N PHE A 323 -2.31 -14.32 17.93
CA PHE A 323 -3.64 -13.97 18.43
C PHE A 323 -4.14 -14.95 19.49
N ASP A 324 -3.89 -16.25 19.33
CA ASP A 324 -4.26 -17.27 20.31
C ASP A 324 -3.50 -17.08 21.63
N LEU A 325 -2.20 -16.76 21.56
CA LEU A 325 -1.39 -16.42 22.74
C LEU A 325 -1.88 -15.15 23.45
N LEU A 326 -2.27 -14.13 22.70
CA LEU A 326 -2.81 -12.88 23.24
C LEU A 326 -4.20 -13.08 23.88
N LYS A 327 -5.06 -13.90 23.27
CA LYS A 327 -6.36 -14.29 23.84
C LYS A 327 -6.19 -15.12 25.11
N TYR A 328 -5.27 -16.09 25.09
CA TYR A 328 -4.94 -16.92 26.24
C TYR A 328 -4.49 -16.05 27.42
N LYS A 329 -3.57 -15.11 27.19
CA LYS A 329 -3.07 -14.20 28.23
C LYS A 329 -4.17 -13.30 28.80
N ARG A 330 -5.08 -12.79 27.96
CA ARG A 330 -6.22 -11.95 28.39
C ARG A 330 -7.22 -12.74 29.25
N HIS A 331 -7.46 -14.02 28.94
CA HIS A 331 -8.33 -14.89 29.73
C HIS A 331 -7.71 -15.22 31.10
N SER A 332 -6.39 -15.47 31.14
CA SER A 332 -5.68 -15.71 32.41
C SER A 332 -5.69 -14.48 33.32
N SER A 333 -5.50 -13.27 32.78
CA SER A 333 -5.49 -12.02 33.56
C SER A 333 -6.85 -11.64 34.14
N VAL A 334 -7.96 -11.95 33.46
CA VAL A 334 -9.31 -11.71 33.99
C VAL A 334 -9.63 -12.67 35.13
N VAL A 335 -9.17 -13.92 35.05
CA VAL A 335 -9.37 -14.93 36.10
C VAL A 335 -8.54 -14.65 37.36
N THR A 336 -7.35 -14.04 37.23
CA THR A 336 -6.50 -13.65 38.38
C THR A 336 -6.89 -12.32 39.01
N ALA A 337 -7.62 -11.44 38.30
CA ALA A 337 -8.13 -10.18 38.85
C ALA A 337 -9.52 -10.32 39.51
N SER A 338 -10.17 -11.47 39.34
CA SER A 338 -11.43 -11.86 39.99
C SER A 338 -11.26 -12.77 41.22
N GLN A 339 -10.02 -12.95 41.66
CA GLN A 339 -9.62 -13.56 42.93
C GLN A 339 -9.00 -12.47 43.79
#